data_AF-A0A0B7K4S7-F1
#
_entry.id   AF-A0A0B7K4S7-F1
#
_cell.length_a   1.000
_cell.length_b   1.000
_cell.length_c   1.000
_cell.angle_alpha   90.00
_cell.angle_beta   90.00
_cell.angle_gamma   90.00
#
_symmetry.space_group_name_H-M   'P 1'
#
loop_
_entity.id
_entity.type
_entity.pdbx_description
1 polymer ?
#
loop_
_entity_poly.entity_id
_entity_poly.type
_entity_poly.pdbx_seq_one_letter_code
_entity_poly.pdbx_strand_id
1 'polypeptide(L)'
;MFMLRNERVGSALGAFADRIHCWYPVLSFEFPTNFSSFLSGHVSSPVDTCLALLALAIGSLAEKGNIAEALHERLDAPYYDEAAGMLQDILCDYTLGGLQCLILFSIYFMCCLKPCQAHDYILMASFKAQNMLKSRTFSDDNSRSESLQRAYWAVLLIESMDHLSPQDSSDLTRSYFMAEIAMRRMLQRCTTSVSKSAGGHLRYAPLIAAELELQLNEWYDYLPPLLRFQKTPSKGSELAILPTTLFLQTQYSACKISIFWPAIYQAIETGTANDELLHYCEKFLDEYMSFVLAASASLKSCLPNAWTLAASLFIISMAAIRALSVDCIRELRHEQLYHCIHAALEAVGEVAPFSPSLMALHGILRNAVDSINSSPG
;
A
#
# COMPACT_ATOMS: atom_id res chain seq x y z
N MET A 1 -7.14 -6.39 37.37
CA MET A 1 -5.91 -6.00 36.62
C MET A 1 -5.46 -7.11 35.66
N PHE A 2 -5.41 -8.38 36.09
CA PHE A 2 -5.07 -9.53 35.22
C PHE A 2 -6.10 -9.80 34.10
N MET A 3 -7.41 -9.77 34.41
CA MET A 3 -8.50 -9.95 33.42
C MET A 3 -8.46 -8.87 32.32
N LEU A 4 -8.35 -7.59 32.70
CA LEU A 4 -8.28 -6.45 31.78
C LEU A 4 -7.03 -6.48 30.87
N ARG A 5 -5.92 -7.06 31.35
CA ARG A 5 -4.70 -7.24 30.55
C ARG A 5 -4.90 -8.35 29.50
N ASN A 6 -5.58 -9.44 29.86
CA ASN A 6 -5.91 -10.52 28.94
C ASN A 6 -6.95 -10.12 27.89
N GLU A 7 -7.95 -9.30 28.24
CA GLU A 7 -8.93 -8.78 27.28
C GLU A 7 -8.27 -7.89 26.22
N ARG A 8 -7.38 -6.97 26.63
CA ARG A 8 -6.63 -6.11 25.69
C ARG A 8 -5.71 -6.89 24.77
N VAL A 9 -5.01 -7.88 25.33
CA VAL A 9 -4.13 -8.75 24.55
C VAL A 9 -4.92 -9.57 23.52
N GLY A 10 -6.08 -10.13 23.91
CA GLY A 10 -6.97 -10.81 22.98
C GLY A 10 -7.50 -9.90 21.88
N SER A 11 -7.89 -8.67 22.22
CA SER A 11 -8.38 -7.68 21.25
C SER A 11 -7.30 -7.29 20.22
N ALA A 12 -6.08 -6.98 20.68
CA ALA A 12 -4.96 -6.64 19.81
C ALA A 12 -4.60 -7.79 18.85
N LEU A 13 -4.60 -9.04 19.32
CA LEU A 13 -4.33 -10.21 18.48
C LEU A 13 -5.43 -10.44 17.44
N GLY A 14 -6.71 -10.25 17.82
CA GLY A 14 -7.83 -10.28 16.90
C GLY A 14 -7.70 -9.20 15.83
N ALA A 15 -7.39 -7.97 16.22
CA ALA A 15 -7.16 -6.87 15.30
C ALA A 15 -5.99 -7.13 14.33
N PHE A 16 -4.89 -7.70 14.81
CA PHE A 16 -3.78 -8.12 13.94
C PHE A 16 -4.23 -9.18 12.92
N ALA A 17 -4.95 -10.21 13.37
CA ALA A 17 -5.44 -11.27 12.48
C ALA A 17 -6.39 -10.72 11.41
N ASP A 18 -7.33 -9.86 11.80
CA ASP A 18 -8.38 -9.38 10.90
C ASP A 18 -7.89 -8.28 9.94
N ARG A 19 -7.02 -7.38 10.44
CA ARG A 19 -6.71 -6.11 9.76
C ARG A 19 -5.28 -6.01 9.22
N ILE A 20 -4.40 -6.94 9.57
CA ILE A 20 -2.99 -6.95 9.13
C ILE A 20 -2.67 -8.21 8.36
N HIS A 21 -3.07 -9.37 8.89
CA HIS A 21 -2.78 -10.67 8.27
C HIS A 21 -3.39 -10.80 6.87
N CYS A 22 -4.53 -10.16 6.62
CA CYS A 22 -5.14 -10.08 5.30
C CYS A 22 -4.26 -9.39 4.24
N TRP A 23 -3.35 -8.51 4.66
CA TRP A 23 -2.36 -7.86 3.79
C TRP A 23 -1.04 -8.62 3.74
N TYR A 24 -0.62 -9.22 4.86
CA TYR A 24 0.65 -9.93 5.00
C TYR A 24 0.49 -11.18 5.89
N PRO A 25 0.19 -12.37 5.33
CA PRO A 25 -0.03 -13.60 6.09
C PRO A 25 1.30 -14.25 6.51
N VAL A 26 2.14 -13.49 7.21
CA VAL A 26 3.49 -13.91 7.63
C VAL A 26 3.43 -15.09 8.62
N LEU A 27 2.41 -15.11 9.46
CA LEU A 27 2.19 -16.14 10.49
C LEU A 27 1.17 -17.20 10.04
N SER A 28 1.13 -18.36 10.71
CA SER A 28 0.07 -19.37 10.50
C SER A 28 -1.31 -18.83 10.87
N PHE A 29 -2.40 -19.24 10.21
CA PHE A 29 -3.76 -18.86 10.62
C PHE A 29 -4.13 -19.33 12.04
N GLU A 30 -3.44 -20.34 12.56
CA GLU A 30 -3.58 -20.82 13.95
C GLU A 30 -2.73 -20.02 14.95
N PHE A 31 -2.02 -18.98 14.51
CA PHE A 31 -1.18 -18.19 15.40
C PHE A 31 -1.97 -17.61 16.59
N PRO A 32 -3.20 -17.07 16.47
CA PRO A 32 -3.88 -16.45 17.61
C PRO A 32 -4.21 -17.45 18.73
N THR A 33 -4.60 -18.67 18.36
CA THR A 33 -4.90 -19.74 19.33
C THR A 33 -3.64 -20.24 20.00
N ASN A 34 -2.58 -20.49 19.23
CA ASN A 34 -1.27 -20.94 19.76
C ASN A 34 -0.63 -19.88 20.66
N PHE A 35 -0.94 -18.61 20.41
CA PHE A 35 -0.47 -17.48 21.19
C PHE A 35 -1.14 -17.34 22.56
N SER A 36 -2.43 -17.65 22.64
CA SER A 36 -3.15 -17.62 23.92
C SER A 36 -2.59 -18.63 24.91
N SER A 37 -2.12 -19.79 24.42
CA SER A 37 -1.39 -20.77 25.23
C SER A 37 0.04 -20.33 25.58
N PHE A 38 0.68 -19.52 24.75
CA PHE A 38 2.03 -18.99 24.99
C PHE A 38 2.08 -18.05 26.20
N LEU A 39 1.11 -17.15 26.28
CA LEU A 39 0.93 -16.20 27.38
C LEU A 39 0.58 -16.87 28.73
N SER A 40 0.22 -18.15 28.72
CA SER A 40 -0.12 -18.92 29.93
C SER A 40 1.09 -19.42 30.75
N GLY A 41 2.32 -19.05 30.37
CA GLY A 41 3.51 -19.23 31.21
C GLY A 41 4.49 -20.32 30.77
N HIS A 42 4.47 -20.73 29.50
CA HIS A 42 5.51 -21.61 28.96
C HIS A 42 6.80 -20.82 28.65
N VAL A 43 7.95 -21.36 29.04
CA VAL A 43 9.26 -20.77 28.68
C VAL A 43 9.37 -20.78 27.17
N SER A 44 9.57 -19.58 26.64
CA SER A 44 9.48 -19.33 25.21
C SER A 44 10.79 -18.81 24.68
N SER A 45 11.14 -19.21 23.45
CA SER A 45 12.35 -18.72 22.80
C SER A 45 12.32 -17.18 22.72
N PRO A 46 13.49 -16.50 22.77
CA PRO A 46 13.55 -15.06 22.49
C PRO A 46 12.84 -14.68 21.18
N VAL A 47 12.94 -15.55 20.16
CA VAL A 47 12.28 -15.35 18.86
C VAL A 47 10.75 -15.37 18.99
N ASP A 48 10.20 -16.35 19.69
CA ASP A 48 8.73 -16.47 19.84
C ASP A 48 8.17 -15.30 20.66
N THR A 49 8.92 -14.86 21.69
CA THR A 49 8.58 -13.69 22.49
C THR A 49 8.65 -12.39 21.66
N CYS A 50 9.62 -12.27 20.75
CA CYS A 50 9.70 -11.11 19.86
C CYS A 50 8.54 -11.09 18.85
N LEU A 51 8.23 -12.23 18.22
CA LEU A 51 7.05 -12.38 17.35
C LEU A 51 5.77 -11.96 18.08
N ALA A 52 5.67 -12.37 19.34
CA ALA A 52 4.57 -12.06 20.22
C ALA A 52 4.36 -10.58 20.45
N LEU A 53 5.42 -9.92 20.89
CA LEU A 53 5.41 -8.51 21.18
C LEU A 53 5.14 -7.68 19.91
N LEU A 54 5.69 -8.09 18.76
CA LEU A 54 5.43 -7.42 17.49
C LEU A 54 3.98 -7.58 17.02
N ALA A 55 3.40 -8.78 17.11
CA ALA A 55 1.99 -9.00 16.77
C ALA A 55 1.06 -8.15 17.66
N LEU A 56 1.37 -8.04 18.96
CA LEU A 56 0.63 -7.19 19.89
C LEU A 56 0.80 -5.70 19.60
N ALA A 57 2.02 -5.24 19.30
CA ALA A 57 2.29 -3.85 18.96
C ALA A 57 1.51 -3.44 17.70
N ILE A 58 1.61 -4.22 16.63
CA ILE A 58 0.92 -3.94 15.36
C ILE A 58 -0.60 -4.07 15.54
N GLY A 59 -1.06 -5.10 16.27
CA GLY A 59 -2.47 -5.30 16.59
C GLY A 59 -3.08 -4.13 17.36
N SER A 60 -2.33 -3.56 18.32
CA SER A 60 -2.77 -2.39 19.10
C SER A 60 -2.93 -1.15 18.22
N LEU A 61 -2.10 -0.99 17.18
CA LEU A 61 -2.28 0.07 16.18
C LEU A 61 -3.51 -0.18 15.29
N ALA A 62 -3.74 -1.44 14.92
CA ALA A 62 -4.83 -1.82 14.02
C ALA A 62 -6.22 -1.86 14.68
N GLU A 63 -6.28 -2.01 16.01
CA GLU A 63 -7.52 -2.07 16.80
C GLU A 63 -8.35 -0.80 16.65
N LYS A 64 -7.69 0.36 16.55
CA LYS A 64 -8.37 1.63 16.33
C LYS A 64 -8.85 1.71 14.88
N GLY A 65 -10.11 2.08 14.70
CA GLY A 65 -10.68 2.34 13.36
C GLY A 65 -10.13 3.61 12.68
N ASN A 66 -9.32 4.39 13.40
CA ASN A 66 -8.73 5.65 12.95
C ASN A 66 -7.21 5.62 13.17
N ILE A 67 -6.46 5.79 12.09
CA ILE A 67 -4.99 5.79 12.09
C ILE A 67 -4.44 6.92 12.97
N ALA A 68 -5.05 8.11 12.93
CA ALA A 68 -4.59 9.26 13.70
C ALA A 68 -4.72 9.03 15.21
N GLU A 69 -5.81 8.42 15.64
CA GLU A 69 -6.02 8.06 17.05
C GLU A 69 -5.02 6.99 17.51
N ALA A 70 -4.79 5.96 16.70
CA ALA A 70 -3.81 4.91 16.98
C ALA A 70 -2.41 5.49 17.23
N LEU A 71 -1.96 6.35 16.31
CA LEU A 71 -0.62 6.95 16.34
C LEU A 71 -0.48 8.04 17.40
N HIS A 72 -1.58 8.61 17.89
CA HIS A 72 -1.57 9.55 19.01
C HIS A 72 -1.47 8.83 20.37
N GLU A 73 -2.29 7.79 20.59
CA GLU A 73 -2.33 7.08 21.88
C GLU A 73 -1.10 6.21 22.13
N ARG A 74 -0.49 5.69 21.06
CA ARG A 74 0.73 4.85 21.11
C ARG A 74 0.66 3.67 22.09
N LEU A 75 -0.50 3.00 22.15
CA LEU A 75 -0.70 1.79 22.97
C LEU A 75 0.24 0.63 22.59
N ASP A 76 0.81 0.68 21.39
CA ASP A 76 1.82 -0.23 20.85
C ASP A 76 3.19 -0.11 21.53
N ALA A 77 3.54 1.08 22.03
CA ALA A 77 4.92 1.42 22.38
C ALA A 77 5.56 0.46 23.41
N PRO A 78 4.90 0.07 24.52
CA PRO A 78 5.49 -0.84 25.49
C PRO A 78 5.85 -2.22 24.90
N TYR A 79 5.01 -2.74 24.00
CA TYR A 79 5.28 -4.03 23.34
C TYR A 79 6.43 -3.88 22.34
N TYR A 80 6.44 -2.79 21.58
CA TYR A 80 7.52 -2.53 20.63
C TYR A 80 8.88 -2.33 21.33
N ASP A 81 8.93 -1.57 22.41
CA ASP A 81 10.18 -1.30 23.13
C ASP A 81 10.82 -2.59 23.67
N GLU A 82 9.99 -3.51 24.19
CA GLU A 82 10.44 -4.82 24.61
C GLU A 82 10.92 -5.66 23.43
N ALA A 83 10.18 -5.70 22.32
CA ALA A 83 10.59 -6.41 21.09
C ALA A 83 11.90 -5.88 20.51
N ALA A 84 12.08 -4.56 20.50
CA ALA A 84 13.28 -3.88 20.01
C ALA A 84 14.52 -4.21 20.86
N GLY A 85 14.33 -4.44 22.17
CA GLY A 85 15.38 -4.94 23.06
C GLY A 85 15.93 -6.31 22.67
N MET A 86 15.14 -7.11 21.93
CA MET A 86 15.49 -8.46 21.46
C MET A 86 16.11 -8.44 20.06
N LEU A 87 16.27 -7.28 19.42
CA LEU A 87 16.65 -7.18 18.02
C LEU A 87 18.00 -7.87 17.75
N GLN A 88 19.00 -7.73 18.62
CA GLN A 88 20.30 -8.38 18.41
C GLN A 88 20.20 -9.91 18.34
N ASP A 89 19.36 -10.51 19.18
CA ASP A 89 19.10 -11.94 19.16
C ASP A 89 18.46 -12.35 17.82
N ILE A 90 17.48 -11.57 17.33
CA ILE A 90 16.82 -11.80 16.04
C ILE A 90 17.78 -11.66 14.85
N LEU A 91 18.74 -10.74 14.92
CA LEU A 91 19.72 -10.56 13.86
C LEU A 91 20.64 -11.76 13.73
N CYS A 92 21.09 -12.29 14.87
CA CYS A 92 21.95 -13.48 14.95
C CYS A 92 21.21 -14.80 14.71
N ASP A 93 19.88 -14.82 14.84
CA ASP A 93 19.06 -16.00 14.63
C ASP A 93 18.91 -16.36 13.14
N TYR A 94 18.99 -17.65 12.79
CA TYR A 94 18.84 -18.13 11.40
C TYR A 94 17.58 -19.00 11.20
N THR A 95 16.59 -18.87 12.09
CA THR A 95 15.32 -19.59 12.00
C THR A 95 14.30 -18.82 11.17
N LEU A 96 13.23 -19.52 10.77
CA LEU A 96 12.07 -18.89 10.14
C LEU A 96 11.44 -17.83 11.06
N GLY A 97 11.42 -18.05 12.37
CA GLY A 97 10.88 -17.08 13.33
C GLY A 97 11.68 -15.77 13.32
N GLY A 98 13.01 -15.84 13.25
CA GLY A 98 13.85 -14.64 13.12
C GLY A 98 13.60 -13.87 11.82
N LEU A 99 13.36 -14.56 10.71
CA LEU A 99 12.92 -13.94 9.45
C LEU A 99 11.55 -13.26 9.61
N GLN A 100 10.58 -13.96 10.19
CA GLN A 100 9.23 -13.43 10.44
C GLN A 100 9.26 -12.20 11.35
N CYS A 101 10.12 -12.17 12.38
CA CYS A 101 10.34 -10.99 13.22
C CYS A 101 10.79 -9.77 12.39
N LEU A 102 11.78 -9.94 11.50
CA LEU A 102 12.25 -8.84 10.65
C LEU A 102 11.15 -8.30 9.74
N ILE A 103 10.31 -9.17 9.18
CA ILE A 103 9.15 -8.75 8.39
C ILE A 103 8.15 -7.99 9.26
N LEU A 104 7.87 -8.46 10.47
CA LEU A 104 6.95 -7.77 11.40
C LEU A 104 7.52 -6.42 11.88
N PHE A 105 8.84 -6.29 12.10
CA PHE A 105 9.47 -4.99 12.33
C PHE A 105 9.21 -4.03 11.17
N SER A 106 9.37 -4.51 9.93
CA SER A 106 9.04 -3.71 8.75
C SER A 106 7.58 -3.27 8.73
N ILE A 107 6.64 -4.22 8.94
CA ILE A 107 5.19 -3.95 8.98
C ILE A 107 4.83 -2.96 10.09
N TYR A 108 5.42 -3.08 11.27
CA TYR A 108 5.23 -2.13 12.36
C TYR A 108 5.62 -0.71 11.92
N PHE A 109 6.80 -0.53 11.32
CA PHE A 109 7.22 0.80 10.86
C PHE A 109 6.40 1.33 9.68
N MET A 110 5.85 0.46 8.83
CA MET A 110 4.86 0.85 7.82
C MET A 110 3.60 1.41 8.48
N CYS A 111 3.07 0.72 9.51
CA CYS A 111 1.91 1.18 10.29
C CYS A 111 2.19 2.50 11.03
N CYS A 112 3.45 2.74 11.43
CA CYS A 112 3.88 4.02 12.02
C CYS A 112 4.12 5.13 10.99
N LEU A 113 3.87 4.92 9.69
CA LEU A 113 4.11 5.87 8.60
C LEU A 113 5.59 6.28 8.45
N LYS A 114 6.51 5.31 8.69
CA LYS A 114 7.97 5.49 8.63
C LYS A 114 8.58 4.56 7.56
N PRO A 115 8.37 4.86 6.26
CA PRO A 115 8.74 3.96 5.16
C PRO A 115 10.24 3.65 5.11
N CYS A 116 11.13 4.60 5.41
CA CYS A 116 12.57 4.34 5.36
C CYS A 116 13.00 3.30 6.41
N GLN A 117 12.48 3.42 7.65
CA GLN A 117 12.78 2.43 8.68
C GLN A 117 12.17 1.07 8.34
N ALA A 118 10.94 1.05 7.81
CA ALA A 118 10.33 -0.18 7.32
C ALA A 118 11.19 -0.84 6.24
N HIS A 119 11.76 -0.03 5.34
CA HIS A 119 12.62 -0.51 4.27
C HIS A 119 13.94 -1.11 4.78
N ASP A 120 14.57 -0.52 5.80
CA ASP A 120 15.79 -1.09 6.37
C ASP A 120 15.54 -2.53 6.88
N TYR A 121 14.45 -2.76 7.62
CA TYR A 121 14.11 -4.09 8.11
C TYR A 121 13.72 -5.07 6.99
N ILE A 122 13.03 -4.61 5.94
CA ILE A 122 12.66 -5.51 4.84
C ILE A 122 13.88 -5.95 4.02
N LEU A 123 14.87 -5.08 3.83
CA LEU A 123 16.12 -5.45 3.17
C LEU A 123 16.89 -6.52 3.98
N MET A 124 16.90 -6.39 5.30
CA MET A 124 17.49 -7.39 6.19
C MET A 124 16.73 -8.72 6.12
N ALA A 125 15.40 -8.67 6.11
CA ALA A 125 14.56 -9.85 5.91
C ALA A 125 14.82 -10.51 4.54
N SER A 126 14.93 -9.71 3.48
CA SER A 126 15.22 -10.18 2.12
C SER A 126 16.54 -10.92 2.03
N PHE A 127 17.61 -10.32 2.58
CA PHE A 127 18.90 -10.97 2.63
C PHE A 127 18.85 -12.30 3.40
N LYS A 128 18.16 -12.33 4.55
CA LYS A 128 17.98 -13.55 5.37
C LYS A 128 17.20 -14.62 4.60
N ALA A 129 16.08 -14.26 3.97
CA ALA A 129 15.25 -15.16 3.17
C ALA A 129 16.03 -15.76 1.99
N GLN A 130 16.79 -14.95 1.25
CA GLN A 130 17.62 -15.43 0.14
C GLN A 130 18.69 -16.42 0.60
N ASN A 131 19.30 -16.21 1.76
CA ASN A 131 20.29 -17.14 2.33
C ASN A 131 19.65 -18.47 2.74
N MET A 132 18.45 -18.43 3.32
CA MET A 132 17.67 -19.63 3.65
C MET A 132 17.32 -20.45 2.40
N LEU A 133 16.90 -19.78 1.31
CA LEU A 133 16.60 -20.44 0.02
C LEU A 133 17.84 -21.04 -0.63
N LYS A 134 18.96 -20.30 -0.67
CA LYS A 134 20.21 -20.74 -1.34
C LYS A 134 20.89 -21.90 -0.62
N SER A 135 20.81 -21.94 0.71
CA SER A 135 21.51 -22.96 1.50
C SER A 135 20.86 -24.35 1.46
N ARG A 136 19.66 -24.51 0.87
CA ARG A 136 18.88 -25.78 0.85
C ARG A 136 18.83 -26.48 2.22
N THR A 137 18.92 -25.73 3.31
CA THR A 137 19.04 -26.25 4.68
C THR A 137 17.74 -26.84 5.21
N PHE A 138 16.65 -26.76 4.45
CA PHE A 138 15.33 -27.23 4.85
C PHE A 138 14.97 -28.50 4.10
N SER A 139 14.81 -29.59 4.86
CA SER A 139 14.26 -30.87 4.42
C SER A 139 12.87 -30.68 3.80
N ASP A 140 12.46 -31.62 2.95
CA ASP A 140 11.19 -31.79 2.21
C ASP A 140 9.91 -31.87 3.10
N ASP A 141 9.86 -31.10 4.19
CA ASP A 141 8.72 -31.02 5.10
C ASP A 141 7.76 -29.94 4.60
N ASN A 142 6.63 -30.39 4.04
CA ASN A 142 5.69 -29.59 3.26
C ASN A 142 5.19 -28.33 4.01
N SER A 143 5.04 -28.41 5.33
CA SER A 143 4.52 -27.32 6.18
C SER A 143 5.50 -26.17 6.41
N ARG A 144 6.79 -26.47 6.55
CA ARG A 144 7.86 -25.47 6.72
C ARG A 144 8.19 -24.77 5.41
N SER A 145 8.08 -25.50 4.30
CA SER A 145 8.16 -24.94 2.95
C SER A 145 7.12 -23.83 2.74
N GLU A 146 5.87 -24.08 3.15
CA GLU A 146 4.75 -23.13 2.98
C GLU A 146 4.91 -21.84 3.79
N SER A 147 5.35 -21.95 5.06
CA SER A 147 5.52 -20.79 5.93
C SER A 147 6.71 -19.91 5.51
N LEU A 148 7.80 -20.53 5.03
CA LEU A 148 8.92 -19.82 4.42
C LEU A 148 8.52 -19.13 3.12
N GLN A 149 7.72 -19.81 2.28
CA GLN A 149 7.19 -19.24 1.06
C GLN A 149 6.33 -18.00 1.34
N ARG A 150 5.42 -18.05 2.34
CA ARG A 150 4.65 -16.89 2.81
C ARG A 150 5.52 -15.73 3.29
N ALA A 151 6.55 -16.01 4.09
CA ALA A 151 7.50 -14.99 4.53
C ALA A 151 8.23 -14.35 3.34
N TYR A 152 8.68 -15.16 2.38
CA TYR A 152 9.32 -14.67 1.16
C TYR A 152 8.38 -13.81 0.30
N TRP A 153 7.09 -14.18 0.18
CA TRP A 153 6.09 -13.36 -0.50
C TRP A 153 5.89 -12.01 0.16
N ALA A 154 5.79 -11.99 1.50
CA ALA A 154 5.66 -10.74 2.23
C ALA A 154 6.87 -9.84 2.02
N VAL A 155 8.08 -10.40 2.03
CA VAL A 155 9.31 -9.68 1.67
C VAL A 155 9.20 -9.09 0.27
N LEU A 156 8.89 -9.90 -0.74
CA LEU A 156 8.80 -9.44 -2.13
C LEU A 156 7.70 -8.39 -2.34
N LEU A 157 6.58 -8.50 -1.63
CA LEU A 157 5.48 -7.55 -1.72
C LEU A 157 5.85 -6.19 -1.11
N ILE A 158 6.56 -6.20 0.02
CA ILE A 158 7.01 -4.99 0.73
C ILE A 158 8.23 -4.35 0.06
N GLU A 159 9.19 -5.15 -0.42
CA GLU A 159 10.39 -4.68 -1.13
C GLU A 159 10.08 -4.27 -2.59
N SER A 160 9.10 -4.94 -3.19
CA SER A 160 8.60 -4.74 -4.56
C SER A 160 9.62 -4.97 -5.70
N MET A 161 10.15 -6.20 -5.85
CA MET A 161 10.53 -6.74 -7.17
C MET A 161 10.70 -8.28 -7.18
N ASP A 162 9.89 -8.92 -8.04
CA ASP A 162 10.11 -10.17 -8.80
C ASP A 162 9.91 -11.61 -8.28
N HIS A 163 9.17 -12.33 -9.16
CA HIS A 163 9.16 -13.74 -9.56
C HIS A 163 9.06 -14.81 -8.49
N LEU A 164 7.84 -15.30 -8.29
CA LEU A 164 7.46 -16.72 -8.35
C LEU A 164 5.91 -16.76 -8.48
N SER A 165 5.30 -17.93 -8.64
CA SER A 165 3.86 -18.15 -8.45
C SER A 165 3.59 -18.83 -7.10
N PRO A 166 2.55 -18.45 -6.32
CA PRO A 166 2.22 -19.11 -5.07
C PRO A 166 1.62 -20.51 -5.31
N GLN A 167 2.16 -21.52 -4.62
CA GLN A 167 1.48 -22.80 -4.41
C GLN A 167 1.03 -22.84 -2.94
N ASP A 168 -0.24 -23.18 -2.76
CA ASP A 168 -0.94 -23.55 -1.53
C ASP A 168 -1.03 -22.51 -0.37
N SER A 169 -2.09 -21.70 -0.43
CA SER A 169 -2.72 -20.95 0.68
C SER A 169 -4.23 -20.85 0.40
N SER A 170 -5.06 -20.38 1.34
CA SER A 170 -6.52 -20.26 1.12
C SER A 170 -6.83 -19.53 -0.20
N ASP A 171 -7.80 -20.04 -0.96
CA ASP A 171 -7.98 -19.72 -2.38
C ASP A 171 -8.17 -18.21 -2.63
N LEU A 172 -8.81 -17.51 -1.69
CA LEU A 172 -9.04 -16.06 -1.75
C LEU A 172 -7.77 -15.25 -1.44
N THR A 173 -7.04 -15.59 -0.38
CA THR A 173 -5.80 -14.92 0.00
C THR A 173 -4.76 -15.06 -1.12
N ARG A 174 -4.63 -16.27 -1.69
CA ARG A 174 -3.76 -16.51 -2.85
C ARG A 174 -4.16 -15.66 -4.05
N SER A 175 -5.46 -15.65 -4.36
CA SER A 175 -6.00 -14.87 -5.47
C SER A 175 -5.73 -13.38 -5.33
N TYR A 176 -5.88 -12.83 -4.12
CA TYR A 176 -5.56 -11.44 -3.85
C TYR A 176 -4.08 -11.14 -4.08
N PHE A 177 -3.17 -11.97 -3.54
CA PHE A 177 -1.73 -11.76 -3.75
C PHE A 177 -1.33 -11.81 -5.21
N MET A 178 -1.89 -12.74 -5.98
CA MET A 178 -1.65 -12.80 -7.43
C MET A 178 -2.15 -11.55 -8.15
N ALA A 179 -3.36 -11.09 -7.82
CA ALA A 179 -3.93 -9.87 -8.36
C ALA A 179 -3.06 -8.65 -8.03
N GLU A 180 -2.64 -8.53 -6.78
CA GLU A 180 -1.80 -7.46 -6.25
C GLU A 180 -0.41 -7.40 -6.91
N ILE A 181 0.27 -8.55 -7.02
CA ILE A 181 1.58 -8.64 -7.67
C ILE A 181 1.46 -8.25 -9.14
N ALA A 182 0.43 -8.73 -9.84
CA ALA A 182 0.19 -8.36 -11.23
C ALA A 182 -0.09 -6.85 -11.37
N MET A 183 -0.89 -6.27 -10.47
CA MET A 183 -1.18 -4.82 -10.45
C MET A 183 0.08 -3.98 -10.26
N ARG A 184 0.94 -4.32 -9.29
CA ARG A 184 2.22 -3.62 -9.06
C ARG A 184 3.13 -3.66 -10.29
N ARG A 185 3.16 -4.79 -11.00
CA ARG A 185 3.92 -4.91 -12.26
C ARG A 185 3.38 -4.01 -13.35
N MET A 186 2.05 -3.92 -13.48
CA MET A 186 1.44 -3.01 -14.46
C MET A 186 1.77 -1.55 -14.14
N LEU A 187 1.65 -1.13 -12.88
CA LEU A 187 2.06 0.21 -12.43
C LEU A 187 3.53 0.50 -12.74
N GLN A 188 4.43 -0.45 -12.47
CA GLN A 188 5.86 -0.29 -12.78
C GLN A 188 6.15 -0.22 -14.29
N ARG A 189 5.36 -0.89 -15.13
CA ARG A 189 5.48 -0.77 -16.59
C ARG A 189 5.04 0.61 -17.07
N CYS A 190 4.04 1.22 -16.45
CA CYS A 190 3.60 2.58 -16.79
C CYS A 190 4.71 3.61 -16.56
N THR A 191 5.48 3.49 -15.47
CA THR A 191 6.57 4.43 -15.16
C THR A 191 7.79 4.28 -16.07
N THR A 192 7.99 3.09 -16.67
CA THR A 192 9.15 2.78 -17.53
C THR A 192 8.86 2.87 -19.02
N SER A 193 7.59 2.84 -19.43
CA SER A 193 7.15 2.85 -20.84
C SER A 193 7.08 4.25 -21.46
N VAL A 194 7.77 5.21 -20.84
CA VAL A 194 7.78 6.61 -21.27
C VAL A 194 8.83 6.82 -22.36
N SER A 195 8.39 7.08 -23.59
CA SER A 195 9.28 7.30 -24.73
C SER A 195 9.87 8.72 -24.72
N LYS A 196 11.18 8.82 -24.97
CA LYS A 196 11.88 10.09 -25.19
C LYS A 196 12.22 10.22 -26.67
N SER A 197 11.86 11.35 -27.26
CA SER A 197 12.27 11.71 -28.62
C SER A 197 13.79 11.91 -28.69
N ALA A 198 14.38 11.89 -29.90
CA ALA A 198 15.81 12.15 -30.13
C ALA A 198 16.26 13.52 -29.57
N GLY A 199 15.33 14.47 -29.39
CA GLY A 199 15.56 15.76 -28.74
C GLY A 199 15.28 15.78 -27.23
N GLY A 200 15.14 14.64 -26.56
CA GLY A 200 14.91 14.54 -25.11
C GLY A 200 13.48 14.83 -24.62
N HIS A 201 12.58 15.27 -25.50
CA HIS A 201 11.19 15.59 -25.17
C HIS A 201 10.34 14.33 -25.03
N LEU A 202 9.45 14.31 -24.04
CA LEU A 202 8.51 13.21 -23.85
C LEU A 202 7.45 13.28 -24.95
N ARG A 203 7.22 12.17 -25.65
CA ARG A 203 6.07 12.07 -26.56
C ARG A 203 5.11 11.01 -26.07
N TYR A 204 3.87 11.44 -25.91
CA TYR A 204 2.75 10.56 -25.69
C TYR A 204 2.64 9.59 -26.86
N ALA A 205 2.53 8.30 -26.52
CA ALA A 205 2.44 7.21 -27.47
C ALA A 205 1.06 6.56 -27.33
N PRO A 206 0.03 7.00 -28.09
CA PRO A 206 -1.35 6.54 -27.93
C PRO A 206 -1.49 5.03 -28.10
N LEU A 207 -0.72 4.42 -29.01
CA LEU A 207 -0.71 2.97 -29.21
C LEU A 207 -0.21 2.20 -27.98
N ILE A 208 0.83 2.72 -27.31
CA ILE A 208 1.35 2.11 -26.07
C ILE A 208 0.31 2.25 -24.96
N ALA A 209 -0.30 3.42 -24.84
CA ALA A 209 -1.34 3.65 -23.83
C ALA A 209 -2.57 2.76 -24.05
N ALA A 210 -3.01 2.59 -25.30
CA ALA A 210 -4.12 1.69 -25.65
C ALA A 210 -3.79 0.23 -25.31
N GLU A 211 -2.57 -0.22 -25.58
CA GLU A 211 -2.10 -1.57 -25.22
C GLU A 211 -2.03 -1.77 -23.70
N LEU A 212 -1.51 -0.78 -22.96
CA LEU A 212 -1.49 -0.85 -21.48
C LEU A 212 -2.91 -0.84 -20.90
N GLU A 213 -3.83 -0.05 -21.45
CA GLU A 213 -5.24 -0.03 -21.06
C GLU A 213 -5.92 -1.37 -21.35
N LEU A 214 -5.62 -2.00 -22.48
CA LEU A 214 -6.11 -3.35 -22.81
C LEU A 214 -5.64 -4.38 -21.77
N GLN A 215 -4.35 -4.42 -21.46
CA GLN A 215 -3.78 -5.36 -20.49
C GLN A 215 -4.37 -5.16 -19.08
N LEU A 216 -4.64 -3.91 -18.69
CA LEU A 216 -5.29 -3.60 -17.43
C LEU A 216 -6.75 -4.10 -17.39
N ASN A 217 -7.46 -4.00 -18.51
CA ASN A 217 -8.81 -4.54 -18.63
C ASN A 217 -8.82 -6.08 -18.61
N GLU A 218 -7.89 -6.72 -19.30
CA GLU A 218 -7.73 -8.19 -19.25
C GLU A 218 -7.43 -8.65 -17.81
N TRP A 219 -6.50 -8.00 -17.12
CA TRP A 219 -6.22 -8.28 -15.71
C TRP A 219 -7.50 -8.22 -14.85
N TYR A 220 -8.32 -7.18 -15.05
CA TYR A 220 -9.57 -7.03 -14.32
C TYR A 220 -10.55 -8.18 -14.63
N ASP A 221 -10.64 -8.60 -15.89
CA ASP A 221 -11.54 -9.67 -16.31
C ASP A 221 -11.13 -11.04 -15.73
N TYR A 222 -9.83 -11.26 -15.51
CA TYR A 222 -9.29 -12.44 -14.84
C TYR A 222 -9.44 -12.41 -13.30
N LEU A 223 -9.91 -11.31 -12.70
CA LEU A 223 -10.14 -11.28 -11.26
C LEU A 223 -11.27 -12.24 -10.86
N PRO A 224 -11.09 -13.01 -9.77
CA PRO A 224 -12.17 -13.80 -9.19
C PRO A 224 -13.36 -12.94 -8.77
N PRO A 225 -14.59 -13.47 -8.79
CA PRO A 225 -15.80 -12.70 -8.47
C PRO A 225 -15.75 -11.95 -7.12
N LEU A 226 -15.09 -12.54 -6.12
CA LEU A 226 -14.94 -11.95 -4.78
C LEU A 226 -14.01 -10.73 -4.73
N LEU A 227 -13.16 -10.54 -5.75
CA LEU A 227 -12.22 -9.43 -5.87
C LEU A 227 -12.61 -8.44 -6.98
N ARG A 228 -13.76 -8.64 -7.64
CA ARG A 228 -14.27 -7.70 -8.65
C ARG A 228 -14.91 -6.48 -7.98
N PHE A 229 -14.79 -5.33 -8.63
CA PHE A 229 -15.22 -4.03 -8.12
C PHE A 229 -15.69 -3.11 -9.23
N GLN A 230 -16.42 -2.05 -8.91
CA GLN A 230 -16.81 -1.06 -9.91
C GLN A 230 -15.57 -0.32 -10.47
N LYS A 231 -15.33 -0.37 -11.78
CA LYS A 231 -14.12 0.21 -12.41
C LYS A 231 -13.98 1.72 -12.20
N THR A 232 -15.09 2.45 -12.27
CA THR A 232 -15.14 3.92 -12.20
C THR A 232 -16.19 4.35 -11.16
N PRO A 233 -15.86 4.29 -9.85
CA PRO A 233 -16.78 4.69 -8.80
C PRO A 233 -17.00 6.21 -8.81
N SER A 234 -18.27 6.62 -8.86
CA SER A 234 -18.69 8.03 -8.84
C SER A 234 -19.13 8.50 -7.46
N LYS A 235 -19.48 7.56 -6.58
CA LYS A 235 -20.01 7.81 -5.23
C LYS A 235 -19.58 6.71 -4.26
N GLY A 236 -19.59 7.04 -2.96
CA GLY A 236 -19.13 6.13 -1.91
C GLY A 236 -19.85 4.77 -1.87
N SER A 237 -21.11 4.69 -2.30
CA SER A 237 -21.85 3.41 -2.35
C SER A 237 -21.33 2.41 -3.39
N GLU A 238 -20.50 2.87 -4.35
CA GLU A 238 -19.92 2.04 -5.42
C GLU A 238 -18.50 1.54 -5.06
N LEU A 239 -17.99 1.94 -3.89
CA LEU A 239 -16.71 1.49 -3.39
C LEU A 239 -16.82 0.06 -2.88
N ALA A 240 -15.76 -0.72 -3.11
CA ALA A 240 -15.69 -2.07 -2.60
C ALA A 240 -15.72 -2.08 -1.06
N ILE A 241 -16.47 -3.04 -0.50
CA ILE A 241 -16.66 -3.17 0.95
C ILE A 241 -15.42 -3.80 1.61
N LEU A 242 -14.82 -4.80 0.95
CA LEU A 242 -13.66 -5.49 1.47
C LEU A 242 -12.40 -4.62 1.29
N PRO A 243 -11.61 -4.35 2.34
CA PRO A 243 -10.44 -3.46 2.25
C PRO A 243 -9.45 -3.86 1.15
N THR A 244 -9.17 -5.15 0.99
CA THR A 244 -8.26 -5.66 -0.06
C THR A 244 -8.79 -5.37 -1.46
N THR A 245 -10.10 -5.50 -1.68
CA THR A 245 -10.74 -5.19 -2.96
C THR A 245 -10.80 -3.68 -3.21
N LEU A 246 -11.04 -2.88 -2.17
CA LEU A 246 -11.00 -1.42 -2.25
C LEU A 246 -9.60 -0.89 -2.61
N PHE A 247 -8.57 -1.55 -2.09
CA PHE A 247 -7.18 -1.24 -2.44
C PHE A 247 -6.85 -1.61 -3.90
N LEU A 248 -7.36 -2.75 -4.40
CA LEU A 248 -7.26 -3.08 -5.83
C LEU A 248 -8.01 -2.08 -6.71
N GLN A 249 -9.21 -1.64 -6.30
CA GLN A 249 -9.98 -0.60 -6.99
C GLN A 249 -9.19 0.72 -7.06
N THR A 250 -8.57 1.10 -5.95
CA THR A 250 -7.71 2.30 -5.88
C THR A 250 -6.51 2.19 -6.83
N GLN A 251 -5.83 1.04 -6.84
CA GLN A 251 -4.68 0.82 -7.72
C GLN A 251 -5.06 0.73 -9.19
N TYR A 252 -6.23 0.19 -9.52
CA TYR A 252 -6.76 0.18 -10.89
C TYR A 252 -6.90 1.60 -11.41
N SER A 253 -7.51 2.50 -10.63
CA SER A 253 -7.59 3.92 -10.98
C SER A 253 -6.21 4.58 -11.07
N ALA A 254 -5.31 4.33 -10.11
CA ALA A 254 -3.94 4.83 -10.15
C ALA A 254 -3.17 4.35 -11.39
N CYS A 255 -3.42 3.11 -11.84
CA CYS A 255 -2.80 2.54 -13.04
C CYS A 255 -3.30 3.24 -14.30
N LYS A 256 -4.62 3.42 -14.45
CA LYS A 256 -5.20 4.21 -15.55
C LYS A 256 -4.65 5.64 -15.59
N ILE A 257 -4.59 6.32 -14.44
CA ILE A 257 -3.97 7.65 -14.32
C ILE A 257 -2.51 7.61 -14.79
N SER A 258 -1.74 6.60 -14.39
CA SER A 258 -0.34 6.44 -14.79
C SER A 258 -0.18 6.17 -16.30
N ILE A 259 -1.13 5.47 -16.92
CA ILE A 259 -1.18 5.24 -18.38
C ILE A 259 -1.39 6.55 -19.13
N PHE A 260 -2.27 7.43 -18.64
CA PHE A 260 -2.61 8.69 -19.30
C PHE A 260 -1.74 9.88 -18.89
N TRP A 261 -0.96 9.76 -17.80
CA TRP A 261 -0.05 10.81 -17.35
C TRP A 261 0.87 11.38 -18.44
N PRO A 262 1.47 10.58 -19.35
CA PRO A 262 2.33 11.16 -20.38
C PRO A 262 1.58 12.06 -21.37
N ALA A 263 0.26 11.92 -21.54
CA ALA A 263 -0.57 12.83 -22.33
C ALA A 263 -0.67 14.20 -21.65
N ILE A 264 -1.01 14.21 -20.36
CA ILE A 264 -1.06 15.42 -19.52
C ILE A 264 0.32 16.11 -19.49
N TYR A 265 1.38 15.33 -19.28
CA TYR A 265 2.74 15.86 -19.26
C TYR A 265 3.08 16.55 -20.60
N GLN A 266 2.77 15.93 -21.74
CA GLN A 266 3.02 16.54 -23.05
C GLN A 266 2.22 17.83 -23.24
N ALA A 267 0.95 17.86 -22.80
CA ALA A 267 0.12 19.06 -22.87
C ALA A 267 0.69 20.20 -22.00
N ILE A 268 1.23 19.88 -20.82
CA ILE A 268 1.92 20.83 -19.93
C ILE A 268 3.22 21.34 -20.58
N GLU A 269 4.04 20.45 -21.15
CA GLU A 269 5.34 20.80 -21.73
C GLU A 269 5.20 21.66 -22.99
N THR A 270 4.22 21.34 -23.84
CA THR A 270 4.03 22.02 -25.14
C THR A 270 3.08 23.21 -25.08
N GLY A 271 2.25 23.31 -24.04
CA GLY A 271 1.20 24.32 -23.92
C GLY A 271 0.07 24.20 -24.96
N THR A 272 0.05 23.12 -25.74
CA THR A 272 -0.93 22.89 -26.81
C THR A 272 -1.42 21.45 -26.77
N ALA A 273 -2.66 21.21 -27.20
CA ALA A 273 -3.23 19.88 -27.29
C ALA A 273 -4.14 19.80 -28.52
N ASN A 274 -3.95 18.77 -29.33
CA ASN A 274 -4.90 18.42 -30.40
C ASN A 274 -6.04 17.58 -29.82
N ASP A 275 -7.10 17.35 -30.60
CA ASP A 275 -8.28 16.60 -30.17
C ASP A 275 -7.95 15.20 -29.60
N GLU A 276 -6.98 14.50 -30.21
CA GLU A 276 -6.52 13.20 -29.73
C GLU A 276 -5.85 13.30 -28.35
N LEU A 277 -4.95 14.26 -28.14
CA LEU A 277 -4.29 14.45 -26.84
C LEU A 277 -5.29 14.92 -25.77
N LEU A 278 -6.24 15.78 -26.14
CA LEU A 278 -7.32 16.24 -25.25
C LEU A 278 -8.18 15.08 -24.75
N HIS A 279 -8.54 14.14 -25.63
CA HIS A 279 -9.28 12.94 -25.26
C HIS A 279 -8.59 12.13 -24.14
N TYR A 280 -7.26 11.99 -24.21
CA TYR A 280 -6.51 11.29 -23.16
C TYR A 280 -6.30 12.13 -21.90
N CYS A 281 -6.26 13.45 -22.02
CA CYS A 281 -6.27 14.35 -20.86
C CYS A 281 -7.60 14.26 -20.10
N GLU A 282 -8.72 14.18 -20.80
CA GLU A 282 -10.05 13.98 -20.21
C GLU A 282 -10.10 12.64 -19.45
N LYS A 283 -9.67 11.55 -20.07
CA LYS A 283 -9.56 10.23 -19.41
C LYS A 283 -8.75 10.27 -18.11
N PHE A 284 -7.66 11.04 -18.07
CA PHE A 284 -6.85 11.22 -16.87
C PHE A 284 -7.64 11.93 -15.75
N LEU A 285 -8.33 13.02 -16.08
CA LEU A 285 -9.09 13.83 -15.11
C LEU A 285 -10.33 13.08 -14.59
N ASP A 286 -11.01 12.33 -15.45
CA ASP A 286 -12.12 11.48 -15.05
C ASP A 286 -11.69 10.39 -14.06
N GLU A 287 -10.57 9.75 -14.36
CA GLU A 287 -10.03 8.72 -13.49
C GLU A 287 -9.48 9.28 -12.18
N TYR A 288 -8.97 10.52 -12.18
CA TYR A 288 -8.53 11.21 -10.97
C TYR A 288 -9.66 11.30 -9.93
N MET A 289 -10.89 11.59 -10.35
CA MET A 289 -12.03 11.64 -9.43
C MET A 289 -12.31 10.27 -8.80
N SER A 290 -12.31 9.21 -9.61
CA SER A 290 -12.48 7.83 -9.15
C SER A 290 -11.37 7.42 -8.17
N PHE A 291 -10.12 7.78 -8.49
CA PHE A 291 -8.96 7.51 -7.66
C PHE A 291 -9.04 8.20 -6.31
N VAL A 292 -9.32 9.51 -6.24
CA VAL A 292 -9.39 10.23 -4.97
C VAL A 292 -10.45 9.63 -4.07
N LEU A 293 -11.62 9.31 -4.62
CA LEU A 293 -12.71 8.70 -3.86
C LEU A 293 -12.28 7.35 -3.25
N ALA A 294 -11.71 6.46 -4.05
CA ALA A 294 -11.28 5.14 -3.59
C ALA A 294 -10.05 5.20 -2.66
N ALA A 295 -9.07 6.06 -2.96
CA ALA A 295 -7.85 6.23 -2.18
C ALA A 295 -8.12 6.81 -0.79
N SER A 296 -8.97 7.83 -0.69
CA SER A 296 -9.37 8.42 0.60
C SER A 296 -10.12 7.41 1.48
N ALA A 297 -10.93 6.53 0.89
CA ALA A 297 -11.58 5.44 1.63
C ALA A 297 -10.59 4.32 2.02
N SER A 298 -9.68 3.96 1.11
CA SER A 298 -8.59 2.99 1.39
C SER A 298 -7.69 3.46 2.51
N LEU A 299 -7.37 4.76 2.57
CA LEU A 299 -6.49 5.32 3.59
C LEU A 299 -7.03 5.09 5.01
N LYS A 300 -8.36 5.03 5.18
CA LYS A 300 -9.02 4.79 6.47
C LYS A 300 -8.98 3.33 6.91
N SER A 301 -8.74 2.40 5.99
CA SER A 301 -8.87 0.95 6.24
C SER A 301 -7.59 0.15 5.98
N CYS A 302 -6.61 0.73 5.30
CA CYS A 302 -5.35 0.07 4.93
C CYS A 302 -4.15 0.69 5.66
N LEU A 303 -4.07 0.44 6.97
CA LEU A 303 -3.00 0.98 7.83
C LEU A 303 -1.58 0.72 7.29
N PRO A 304 -1.20 -0.50 6.84
CA PRO A 304 0.17 -0.74 6.39
C PRO A 304 0.55 0.01 5.11
N ASN A 305 -0.42 0.40 4.26
CA ASN A 305 -0.15 1.16 3.05
C ASN A 305 -0.57 2.63 3.16
N ALA A 306 -0.89 3.12 4.36
CA ALA A 306 -1.41 4.46 4.56
C ALA A 306 -0.44 5.55 4.10
N TRP A 307 0.87 5.39 4.37
CA TRP A 307 1.88 6.33 3.86
C TRP A 307 1.91 6.35 2.33
N THR A 308 1.90 5.17 1.69
CA THR A 308 1.93 5.04 0.23
C THR A 308 0.69 5.66 -0.40
N LEU A 309 -0.49 5.40 0.15
CA LEU A 309 -1.75 6.00 -0.30
C LEU A 309 -1.74 7.53 -0.17
N ALA A 310 -1.27 8.07 0.96
CA ALA A 310 -1.14 9.50 1.16
C ALA A 310 -0.13 10.13 0.18
N ALA A 311 1.00 9.47 -0.07
CA ALA A 311 1.98 9.90 -1.07
C ALA A 311 1.39 9.86 -2.50
N SER A 312 0.63 8.82 -2.86
CA SER A 312 -0.05 8.74 -4.16
C SER A 312 -1.12 9.82 -4.31
N LEU A 313 -1.94 10.07 -3.27
CA LEU A 313 -2.89 11.18 -3.23
C LEU A 313 -2.20 12.52 -3.48
N PHE A 314 -1.06 12.75 -2.83
CA PHE A 314 -0.24 13.94 -3.05
C PHE A 314 0.24 14.04 -4.51
N ILE A 315 0.95 13.02 -5.01
CA ILE A 315 1.61 13.05 -6.34
C ILE A 315 0.57 13.27 -7.45
N ILE A 316 -0.51 12.49 -7.41
CA ILE A 316 -1.54 12.53 -8.44
C ILE A 316 -2.34 13.84 -8.35
N SER A 317 -2.63 14.34 -7.15
CA SER A 317 -3.30 15.64 -7.01
C SER A 317 -2.44 16.80 -7.49
N MET A 318 -1.12 16.78 -7.23
CA MET A 318 -0.19 17.76 -7.78
C MET A 318 -0.16 17.74 -9.32
N ALA A 319 -0.20 16.53 -9.91
CA ALA A 319 -0.32 16.36 -11.36
C ALA A 319 -1.64 16.96 -11.90
N ALA A 320 -2.78 16.68 -11.27
CA ALA A 320 -4.07 17.23 -11.65
C ALA A 320 -4.10 18.77 -11.52
N ILE A 321 -3.61 19.31 -10.39
CA ILE A 321 -3.46 20.76 -10.17
C ILE A 321 -2.65 21.41 -11.28
N ARG A 322 -1.52 20.80 -11.68
CA ARG A 322 -0.72 21.33 -12.77
C ARG A 322 -1.41 21.24 -14.12
N ALA A 323 -2.10 20.15 -14.42
CA ALA A 323 -2.92 20.03 -15.64
C ALA A 323 -3.96 21.16 -15.73
N LEU A 324 -4.67 21.43 -14.62
CA LEU A 324 -5.70 22.47 -14.56
C LEU A 324 -5.14 23.90 -14.70
N SER A 325 -3.84 24.11 -14.47
CA SER A 325 -3.21 25.42 -14.65
C SER A 325 -2.87 25.76 -16.11
N VAL A 326 -2.95 24.80 -17.03
CA VAL A 326 -2.61 25.00 -18.45
C VAL A 326 -3.85 25.43 -19.24
N ASP A 327 -3.66 26.34 -20.19
CA ASP A 327 -4.74 26.90 -21.01
C ASP A 327 -5.32 25.92 -22.03
N CYS A 328 -4.51 25.03 -22.59
CA CYS A 328 -5.00 24.06 -23.58
C CYS A 328 -5.98 23.03 -22.98
N ILE A 329 -6.01 22.83 -21.66
CA ILE A 329 -6.89 21.90 -20.95
C ILE A 329 -8.14 22.63 -20.37
N ARG A 330 -8.30 23.93 -20.64
CA ARG A 330 -9.33 24.77 -20.01
C ARG A 330 -10.76 24.24 -20.17
N GLU A 331 -11.07 23.63 -21.31
CA GLU A 331 -12.40 23.08 -21.61
C GLU A 331 -12.75 21.85 -20.75
N LEU A 332 -11.76 21.14 -20.22
CA LEU A 332 -11.92 19.95 -19.38
C LEU A 332 -12.06 20.28 -17.89
N ARG A 333 -12.07 21.57 -17.52
CA ARG A 333 -12.17 21.99 -16.12
C ARG A 333 -13.62 21.83 -15.64
N HIS A 334 -13.79 21.05 -14.58
CA HIS A 334 -15.09 20.83 -13.93
C HIS A 334 -14.99 21.09 -12.42
N GLU A 335 -16.08 21.60 -11.84
CA GLU A 335 -16.16 21.93 -10.41
C GLU A 335 -15.85 20.72 -9.51
N GLN A 336 -16.23 19.53 -9.95
CA GLN A 336 -15.99 18.28 -9.23
C GLN A 336 -14.49 17.95 -9.07
N LEU A 337 -13.64 18.36 -10.02
CA LEU A 337 -12.18 18.15 -9.91
C LEU A 337 -11.59 18.94 -8.74
N TYR A 338 -12.06 20.17 -8.54
CA TYR A 338 -11.63 21.01 -7.41
C TYR A 338 -12.10 20.42 -6.07
N HIS A 339 -13.34 19.89 -6.01
CA HIS A 339 -13.82 19.15 -4.85
C HIS A 339 -12.95 17.92 -4.54
N CYS A 340 -12.54 17.15 -5.56
CA CYS A 340 -11.62 16.03 -5.39
C CYS A 340 -10.23 16.49 -4.90
N ILE A 341 -9.70 17.60 -5.39
CA ILE A 341 -8.43 18.17 -4.92
C ILE A 341 -8.51 18.52 -3.42
N HIS A 342 -9.62 19.14 -2.99
CA HIS A 342 -9.85 19.45 -1.58
C HIS A 342 -10.00 18.18 -0.73
N ALA A 343 -10.74 17.18 -1.21
CA ALA A 343 -10.87 15.90 -0.51
C ALA A 343 -9.53 15.17 -0.36
N ALA A 344 -8.65 15.23 -1.38
CA ALA A 344 -7.30 14.68 -1.30
C ALA A 344 -6.44 15.45 -0.28
N LEU A 345 -6.55 16.78 -0.24
CA LEU A 345 -5.86 17.61 0.76
C LEU A 345 -6.28 17.23 2.19
N GLU A 346 -7.59 17.08 2.45
CA GLU A 346 -8.11 16.66 3.75
C GLU A 346 -7.62 15.26 4.14
N ALA A 347 -7.72 14.28 3.24
CA ALA A 347 -7.30 12.91 3.50
C ALA A 347 -5.80 12.80 3.83
N VAL A 348 -4.92 13.51 3.09
CA VAL A 348 -3.49 13.55 3.41
C VAL A 348 -3.26 14.28 4.75
N GLY A 349 -4.05 15.32 5.03
CA GLY A 349 -4.01 16.08 6.28
C GLY A 349 -4.31 15.27 7.53
N GLU A 350 -5.18 14.25 7.45
CA GLU A 350 -5.51 13.36 8.58
C GLU A 350 -4.27 12.61 9.11
N VAL A 351 -3.36 12.21 8.23
CA VAL A 351 -2.18 11.40 8.58
C VAL A 351 -0.87 12.20 8.60
N ALA A 352 -0.86 13.41 8.04
CA ALA A 352 0.31 14.28 7.94
C ALA A 352 1.04 14.55 9.27
N PRO A 353 0.37 14.79 10.42
CA PRO A 353 1.05 15.08 11.69
C PRO A 353 1.97 13.97 12.19
N PHE A 354 1.77 12.73 11.73
CA PHE A 354 2.47 11.55 12.23
C PHE A 354 3.68 11.14 11.40
N SER A 355 3.93 11.81 10.27
CA SER A 355 5.10 11.57 9.42
C SER A 355 5.67 12.90 8.91
N PRO A 356 6.92 13.25 9.24
CA PRO A 356 7.54 14.51 8.77
C PRO A 356 7.50 14.66 7.25
N SER A 357 7.66 13.54 6.53
CA SER A 357 7.55 13.51 5.06
C SER A 357 6.15 13.88 4.60
N LEU A 358 5.10 13.25 5.13
CA LEU A 358 3.71 13.56 4.78
C LEU A 358 3.33 14.99 5.20
N MET A 359 3.87 15.49 6.31
CA MET A 359 3.67 16.87 6.75
C MET A 359 4.23 17.87 5.72
N ALA A 360 5.40 17.59 5.15
CA ALA A 360 5.97 18.38 4.07
C ALA A 360 5.13 18.28 2.78
N LEU A 361 4.73 17.05 2.38
CA LEU A 361 3.87 16.83 1.20
C LEU A 361 2.53 17.58 1.32
N HIS A 362 1.88 17.48 2.47
CA HIS A 362 0.63 18.17 2.77
C HIS A 362 0.77 19.69 2.70
N GLY A 363 1.87 20.25 3.24
CA GLY A 363 2.16 21.68 3.14
C GLY A 363 2.34 22.16 1.70
N ILE A 364 3.04 21.38 0.87
CA ILE A 364 3.20 21.66 -0.56
C ILE A 364 1.85 21.61 -1.28
N LEU A 365 1.04 20.59 -1.02
CA LEU A 365 -0.28 20.44 -1.63
C LEU A 365 -1.20 21.59 -1.26
N ARG A 366 -1.24 21.98 0.03
CA ARG A 366 -2.03 23.11 0.51
C ARG A 366 -1.70 24.40 -0.24
N ASN A 367 -0.41 24.73 -0.33
CA ASN A 367 0.04 25.92 -1.06
C ASN A 367 -0.38 25.88 -2.54
N ALA A 368 -0.35 24.70 -3.16
CA ALA A 368 -0.77 24.52 -4.54
C ALA A 368 -2.29 24.72 -4.71
N VAL A 369 -3.11 24.22 -3.77
CA VAL A 369 -4.56 24.43 -3.73
C VAL A 369 -4.91 25.91 -3.56
N ASP A 370 -4.27 26.60 -2.62
CA ASP A 370 -4.49 28.02 -2.36
C ASP A 370 -4.16 28.90 -3.57
N SER A 371 -3.13 28.53 -4.33
CA SER A 371 -2.72 29.23 -5.56
C SER A 371 -3.79 29.15 -6.66
N ILE A 372 -4.46 28.01 -6.78
CA ILE A 372 -5.51 27.81 -7.79
C ILE A 372 -6.77 28.59 -7.40
N ASN A 373 -7.12 28.61 -6.11
CA ASN A 373 -8.27 29.38 -5.61
C ASN A 373 -8.09 30.89 -5.73
N SER A 374 -6.84 31.36 -5.75
CA SER A 374 -6.48 32.78 -5.86
C SER A 374 -6.34 33.29 -7.29
N SER A 375 -6.35 32.40 -8.29
CA SER A 375 -6.22 32.77 -9.71
C SER A 375 -7.62 33.15 -10.25
N PRO A 376 -7.89 34.41 -10.63
CA PRO A 376 -9.16 34.76 -11.27
C PRO A 376 -9.24 34.03 -12.62
N GLY A 377 -10.34 33.30 -12.80
CA GLY A 377 -10.62 32.48 -13.99
C GLY A 377 -10.73 33.26 -15.28
#